data_AF-A0A2V8C4R6-F1
#
_entry.id   AF-A0A2V8C4R6-F1
#
_cell.length_a   1.000
_cell.length_b   1.000
_cell.length_c   1.000
_cell.angle_alpha   90.00
_cell.angle_beta   90.00
_cell.angle_gamma   90.00
#
_symmetry.space_group_name_H-M   'P 1'
#
loop_
_entity.id
_entity.type
_entity.pdbx_description
1 polymer ?
#
loop_
_entity_poly.entity_id
_entity_poly.type
_entity_poly.pdbx_seq_one_letter_code
_entity_poly.pdbx_strand_id
1 'polypeptide(L)' 'MREGEVAPTGQLQRIVFNDKWEELRRESLLRDLHQRVRDVRQGPDGLLYLLTDEDQAALIRIEPVAPASSAVATRRSR' A
#
# COMPACT_ATOMS: atom_id res chain seq x y z
N MET A 1 6.01 -5.36 19.24
CA MET A 1 4.56 -5.04 19.28
C MET A 1 3.93 -5.66 18.05
N ARG A 2 2.75 -6.28 18.16
CA ARG A 2 2.05 -6.88 17.01
C ARG A 2 1.17 -5.81 16.37
N GLU A 3 1.47 -5.44 15.13
CA GLU A 3 0.74 -4.43 14.36
C GLU A 3 -0.58 -5.03 13.83
N GLY A 4 -1.70 -4.31 13.95
CA GLY A 4 -3.01 -4.78 13.47
C GLY A 4 -3.79 -5.70 14.42
N GLU A 5 -3.21 -6.13 15.54
CA GLU A 5 -3.94 -6.88 16.60
C GLU A 5 -4.78 -5.97 17.51
N VAL A 6 -4.48 -4.68 17.56
CA VAL A 6 -5.17 -3.69 18.39
C VAL A 6 -5.84 -2.67 17.47
N ALA A 7 -7.17 -2.62 17.45
CA ALA A 7 -7.87 -1.48 16.86
C ALA A 7 -7.45 -0.21 17.62
N PRO A 8 -7.09 0.92 16.95
CA PRO A 8 -7.20 1.24 15.52
C PRO A 8 -5.83 1.34 14.82
N THR A 9 -4.87 0.47 15.15
CA THR A 9 -3.49 0.49 14.61
C THR A 9 -3.35 -0.07 13.18
N GLY A 10 -4.43 0.00 12.40
CA GLY A 10 -4.46 -0.46 11.02
C GLY A 10 -3.54 0.39 10.12
N GLN A 11 -2.84 -0.26 9.21
CA GLN A 11 -1.98 0.39 8.22
C GLN A 11 -1.95 -0.44 6.94
N LEU A 12 -1.67 0.20 5.81
CA LEU A 12 -1.43 -0.50 4.55
C LEU A 12 0.07 -0.75 4.41
N GLN A 13 0.48 -1.98 4.10
CA GLN A 13 1.88 -2.29 3.84
C GLN A 13 2.12 -2.58 2.36
N ARG A 14 3.09 -1.86 1.79
CA ARG A 14 3.62 -2.14 0.45
C ARG A 14 4.89 -2.95 0.61
N ILE A 15 4.87 -4.19 0.13
CA ILE A 15 6.01 -5.10 0.17
C ILE A 15 6.46 -5.37 -1.27
N VAL A 16 7.77 -5.22 -1.51
CA VAL A 16 8.39 -5.54 -2.80
C VAL A 16 9.16 -6.84 -2.64
N PHE A 17 8.86 -7.81 -3.49
CA PHE A 17 9.56 -9.09 -3.54
C PHE A 17 10.48 -9.16 -4.76
N ASN A 18 11.52 -10.00 -4.69
CA ASN A 18 12.28 -10.43 -5.86
C ASN A 18 11.68 -11.70 -6.49
N ASP A 19 12.30 -12.19 -7.57
CA ASP A 19 11.85 -13.39 -8.29
C ASP A 19 11.93 -14.68 -7.44
N LYS A 20 12.64 -14.65 -6.32
CA LYS A 20 12.77 -15.74 -5.34
C LYS A 20 11.81 -15.59 -4.16
N TRP A 21 10.89 -14.63 -4.21
CA TRP A 21 9.95 -14.31 -3.13
C TRP A 21 10.61 -13.79 -1.85
N GLU A 22 11.83 -13.27 -1.94
CA GLU A 22 12.50 -12.62 -0.82
C GLU A 22 12.07 -11.15 -0.74
N GLU A 23 11.79 -10.67 0.47
CA GLU A 23 11.42 -9.27 0.73
C GLU A 23 12.61 -8.34 0.46
N LEU A 24 12.47 -7.46 -0.53
CA LEU A 24 13.46 -6.42 -0.83
C LEU A 24 13.19 -5.12 -0.07
N ARG A 25 11.91 -4.79 0.12
CA ARG A 25 11.49 -3.54 0.74
C ARG A 25 10.10 -3.68 1.34
N ARG A 26 9.89 -3.00 2.47
CA ARG A 26 8.59 -2.78 3.09
C ARG A 26 8.41 -1.31 3.41
N GLU A 27 7.25 -0.79 3.05
CA GLU A 27 6.83 0.57 3.33
C GLU A 27 5.46 0.54 4.00
N SER A 28 5.34 1.20 5.15
CA SER A 28 4.08 1.36 5.84
C SER A 28 3.42 2.67 5.43
N LEU A 29 2.19 2.57 4.95
CA LEU A 29 1.35 3.67 4.50
C LEU A 29 0.19 3.84 5.48
N LEU A 30 -0.32 5.07 5.59
CA LEU A 30 -1.53 5.40 6.35
C LEU A 30 -1.46 5.05 7.84
N ARG A 31 -0.27 5.10 8.46
CA ARG A 31 -0.08 4.83 9.89
C ARG A 31 -0.94 5.72 10.79
N ASP A 32 -1.14 6.97 10.38
CA ASP A 32 -1.87 7.97 11.15
C ASP A 32 -3.38 7.99 10.85
N LEU A 33 -3.88 7.03 10.06
CA LEU A 33 -5.30 6.96 9.70
C LEU A 33 -6.18 6.68 10.92
N HIS A 34 -5.67 5.95 11.92
CA HIS A 34 -6.36 5.61 13.17
C HIS A 34 -7.80 5.09 12.97
N GLN A 35 -8.03 4.33 11.90
CA GLN A 35 -9.30 3.68 11.60
C GLN A 35 -9.07 2.22 11.26
N ARG A 36 -10.08 1.37 11.51
CA ARG A 36 -10.03 -0.01 11.07
C ARG A 36 -10.14 -0.08 9.54
N VAL A 37 -9.12 -0.66 8.91
CA VAL A 37 -9.17 -1.02 7.48
C VAL A 37 -9.97 -2.31 7.34
N ARG A 38 -11.06 -2.26 6.57
CA ARG A 38 -11.94 -3.41 6.30
C ARG A 38 -11.53 -4.19 5.07
N ASP A 39 -11.31 -3.49 3.97
CA ASP A 39 -11.01 -4.07 2.67
C ASP A 39 -10.08 -3.15 1.88
N VAL A 40 -9.28 -3.76 1.01
CA VAL A 40 -8.38 -3.06 0.09
C VAL A 40 -8.48 -3.73 -1.27
N ARG A 41 -8.86 -2.96 -2.30
CA ARG A 41 -9.02 -3.46 -3.67
C ARG A 41 -8.27 -2.60 -4.67
N GLN A 42 -7.73 -3.25 -5.70
CA GLN A 42 -7.25 -2.53 -6.87
C GLN A 42 -8.42 -2.31 -7.84
N GLY A 43 -8.60 -1.07 -8.29
CA GLY A 43 -9.59 -0.73 -9.30
C GLY A 43 -9.11 -1.08 -10.72
N PRO A 44 -10.02 -1.06 -11.71
CA PRO A 44 -9.66 -1.26 -13.12
C PRO A 44 -8.77 -0.14 -13.69
N ASP A 45 -8.70 1.00 -13.00
CA ASP A 45 -7.80 2.13 -13.24
C ASP A 45 -6.38 1.90 -12.70
N GLY A 46 -6.13 0.77 -12.02
CA GLY A 46 -4.86 0.44 -11.40
C GLY A 46 -4.61 1.12 -10.05
N LEU A 47 -5.56 1.92 -9.54
CA LEU A 47 -5.45 2.60 -8.25
C LEU A 47 -5.90 1.69 -7.10
N LEU A 48 -5.52 2.05 -5.87
CA LEU A 48 -5.93 1.32 -4.68
C LEU A 48 -7.09 2.03 -3.98
N TYR A 49 -8.07 1.25 -3.56
CA TYR A 49 -9.27 1.69 -2.87
C TYR A 49 -9.34 0.99 -1.51
N LEU A 50 -9.43 1.77 -0.45
CA LEU A 50 -9.41 1.31 0.93
C LEU A 50 -10.74 1.67 1.61
N LEU A 51 -11.41 0.69 2.19
CA LEU A 51 -12.67 0.85 2.91
C LEU A 51 -12.43 0.80 4.42
N THR A 52 -12.97 1.77 5.17
CA THR A 52 -12.94 1.77 6.64
C THR A 52 -14.29 1.29 7.23
N ASP A 53 -14.27 0.80 8.47
CA ASP A 53 -15.41 0.11 9.12
C ASP A 53 -16.01 0.86 10.33
N GLU A 54 -15.74 2.16 10.46
CA GLU A 54 -16.23 3.00 11.57
C GLU A 54 -17.66 3.54 11.31
N ASP A 55 -18.30 4.15 12.32
CA ASP A 55 -19.64 4.77 12.19
C ASP A 55 -19.73 5.78 11.03
N GLN A 56 -18.61 6.45 10.74
CA GLN A 56 -18.42 7.31 9.57
C GLN A 56 -17.45 6.66 8.58
N ALA A 57 -17.83 5.50 8.03
CA ALA A 57 -17.04 4.77 7.06
C ALA A 57 -16.65 5.63 5.86
N ALA A 58 -15.40 5.50 5.42
CA ALA A 58 -14.84 6.23 4.31
C ALA A 58 -14.31 5.27 3.23
N LEU A 59 -14.50 5.67 1.96
CA LEU A 59 -13.81 5.08 0.83
C LEU A 59 -12.64 6.00 0.45
N ILE A 60 -11.42 5.52 0.68
CA ILE A 60 -10.19 6.28 0.42
C ILE A 60 -9.58 5.77 -0.88
N ARG A 61 -9.33 6.68 -1.82
CA ARG A 61 -8.58 6.39 -3.05
C ARG A 61 -7.13 6.78 -2.87
N ILE A 62 -6.21 5.86 -3.14
CA ILE A 62 -4.77 6.09 -3.10
C ILE A 62 -4.25 6.13 -4.53
N GLU A 63 -3.66 7.27 -4.89
CA GLU A 63 -3.00 7.47 -6.17
C GLU A 63 -1.49 7.62 -6.00
N PRO A 64 -0.68 7.18 -6.98
CA PRO A 64 0.74 7.47 -6.97
C PRO A 64 0.95 8.98 -7.02
N VAL A 65 1.89 9.47 -6.22
CA VAL A 65 2.47 10.79 -6.48
C VAL A 65 3.21 10.68 -7.81
N ALA A 66 3.09 11.68 -8.68
CA ALA A 66 3.73 11.67 -10.00
C ALA A 66 5.18 11.19 -9.87
N PRO A 67 5.60 10.16 -10.65
CA PRO A 67 6.91 9.59 -10.45
C PRO A 67 7.98 10.65 -10.75
N ALA A 68 8.95 10.81 -9.85
CA ALA A 68 10.27 11.26 -10.27
C ALA A 68 10.80 10.15 -11.20
N SER A 69 10.61 10.36 -12.51
CA SER A 69 11.03 9.53 -13.65
C SER A 69 11.87 8.30 -13.28
N SER A 70 11.22 7.14 -13.12
CA SER A 70 11.93 5.86 -13.01
C SER A 70 12.40 5.41 -14.39
N ALA A 71 13.51 5.98 -14.85
CA ALA A 71 14.28 5.46 -15.97
C ALA A 71 14.91 4.13 -15.53
N VAL A 72 14.17 3.03 -15.69
CA VAL A 72 14.74 1.68 -15.67
C VAL A 72 15.56 1.55 -16.96
N ALA A 73 16.83 1.94 -16.87
CA ALA A 73 17.82 1.73 -17.90
C ALA A 73 17.98 0.23 -18.12
N THR A 74 17.32 -0.28 -19.15
CA THR A 74 17.62 -1.58 -19.74
C THR A 74 19.02 -1.50 -20.34
N ARG A 75 20.05 -1.80 -19.53
CA ARG A 75 21.40 -2.08 -20.04
C ARG A 75 21.40 -3.51 -20.56
N ARG A 76 20.92 -3.71 -21.79
CA ARG A 76 21.32 -4.87 -22.58
C ARG A 76 22.79 -4.65 -22.96
N SER A 77 23.68 -5.30 -22.22
CA SER A 77 25.09 -5.43 -22.63
C SER A 77 25.13 -6.26 -23.90
N ARG A 78 25.87 -5.74 -24.87
CA ARG A 78 26.57 -6.52 -25.89
C ARG A 78 27.31 -7.69 -25.28
#